data_AF-A0AAV8YIL0-F1
#
_entry.id   AF-A0AAV8YIL0-F1
#
_cell.length_a   1.000
_cell.length_b   1.000
_cell.length_c   1.000
_cell.angle_alpha   90.00
_cell.angle_beta   90.00
_cell.angle_gamma   90.00
#
_symmetry.space_group_name_H-M   'P 1'
#
loop_
_entity.id
_entity.type
_entity.pdbx_description
1 polymer ?
#
loop_
_entity_poly.entity_id
_entity_poly.type
_entity_poly.pdbx_seq_one_letter_code
_entity_poly.pdbx_strand_id
1 'polypeptide(L)'
;MMVLSGTWRIKLNSKSKFLQKTYNVYSVCIQSYFTLFVASLIIELAIVWNQNIGKVFENLGITIFCLVMLMKIRICQSDGIINLVQSLIKFEKSIIETDDKETKKIYNNHAIYTHRINKLVICITYGCVGAPLVIFHLINYIQVENMYKDDVNGTHEKAPLPYVSWFPFDPDKHYFIAFGLDTLAAFLGSTYNSVTQIFFFALMIYVIGRLKMLQLRFRNVHSYSKNISCNVNSDDKLIPETLRNFILEHNSIIE
;
A
#
# COMPACT_ATOMS: atom_id res chain seq x y z
N MET A 1 5.29 -4.01 -6.51
CA MET A 1 5.39 -3.29 -5.22
C MET A 1 4.79 -4.08 -4.08
N MET A 2 3.46 -4.35 -4.04
CA MET A 2 2.83 -5.07 -2.91
C MET A 2 3.42 -6.46 -2.62
N VAL A 3 3.84 -7.19 -3.66
CA VAL A 3 4.51 -8.49 -3.50
C VAL A 3 5.89 -8.28 -2.86
N LEU A 4 6.71 -7.38 -3.40
CA LEU A 4 8.08 -7.13 -2.91
C LEU A 4 8.11 -6.65 -1.45
N SER A 5 7.14 -5.83 -1.05
CA SER A 5 7.03 -5.35 0.34
C SER A 5 6.59 -6.43 1.34
N GLY A 6 6.28 -7.64 0.89
CA GLY A 6 5.77 -8.71 1.77
C GLY A 6 4.37 -8.45 2.31
N THR A 7 3.68 -7.41 1.84
CA THR A 7 2.34 -7.03 2.29
C THR A 7 1.27 -8.00 1.79
N TRP A 8 1.53 -8.71 0.69
CA TRP A 8 0.48 -9.35 -0.09
C TRP A 8 0.73 -10.84 -0.37
N ARG A 9 -0.14 -11.73 0.11
CA ARG A 9 0.05 -13.20 0.06
C ARG A 9 -0.72 -13.89 -1.07
N ILE A 10 -0.71 -13.33 -2.28
CA ILE A 10 -1.30 -14.04 -3.44
C ILE A 10 -0.42 -15.23 -3.84
N LYS A 11 -1.08 -16.29 -4.32
CA LYS A 11 -0.42 -17.36 -5.07
C LYS A 11 0.19 -16.75 -6.33
N LEU A 12 1.50 -16.55 -6.34
CA LEU A 12 2.24 -16.20 -7.53
C LEU A 12 2.02 -17.33 -8.52
N ASN A 13 1.64 -17.00 -9.76
CA ASN A 13 1.60 -17.96 -10.88
C ASN A 13 3.01 -18.45 -11.29
N SER A 14 3.95 -18.47 -10.35
CA SER A 14 5.29 -19.03 -10.50
C SER A 14 5.18 -20.55 -10.63
N LYS A 15 5.83 -21.10 -11.64
CA LYS A 15 5.94 -22.56 -11.86
C LYS A 15 6.63 -23.30 -10.69
N SER A 16 7.36 -22.60 -9.81
CA SER A 16 8.11 -23.22 -8.71
C SER A 16 7.41 -23.09 -7.36
N LYS A 17 6.94 -24.23 -6.83
CA LYS A 17 6.38 -24.34 -5.47
C LYS A 17 7.34 -23.85 -4.37
N PHE A 18 8.65 -23.96 -4.61
CA PHE A 18 9.68 -23.50 -3.66
C PHE A 18 9.65 -21.98 -3.50
N LEU A 19 9.56 -21.23 -4.60
CA LEU A 19 9.54 -19.77 -4.58
C LEU A 19 8.32 -19.22 -3.83
N GLN A 20 7.16 -19.87 -3.98
CA GLN A 20 5.96 -19.48 -3.21
C GLN A 20 6.15 -19.74 -1.72
N LYS A 21 6.78 -20.86 -1.34
CA LYS A 21 7.02 -21.20 0.06
C LYS A 21 7.99 -20.22 0.72
N THR A 22 9.10 -19.90 0.07
CA THR A 22 10.07 -18.91 0.58
C THR A 22 9.45 -17.53 0.69
N TYR A 23 8.66 -17.12 -0.30
CA TYR A 23 7.92 -15.86 -0.27
C TYR A 23 6.94 -15.77 0.92
N ASN A 24 6.17 -16.84 1.16
CA ASN A 24 5.22 -16.88 2.27
C ASN A 24 5.92 -16.74 3.62
N VAL A 25 7.07 -17.41 3.81
CA VAL A 25 7.88 -17.29 5.03
C VAL A 25 8.37 -15.85 5.19
N TYR A 26 8.96 -15.27 4.15
CA TYR A 26 9.40 -13.86 4.15
C TYR A 26 8.26 -12.89 4.52
N SER A 27 7.09 -13.02 3.88
CA SER A 27 5.91 -12.19 4.16
C SER A 27 5.44 -12.32 5.62
N VAL A 28 5.43 -13.54 6.17
CA VAL A 28 5.06 -13.77 7.58
C VAL A 28 6.07 -13.11 8.51
N CYS A 29 7.38 -13.30 8.27
CA CYS A 29 8.44 -12.73 9.10
C CYS A 29 8.41 -11.20 9.14
N ILE A 30 8.23 -10.55 7.99
CA ILE A 30 8.20 -9.08 7.89
C ILE A 30 6.93 -8.49 8.53
N GLN A 31 5.79 -9.18 8.42
CA GLN A 31 4.55 -8.77 9.09
C GLN A 31 4.60 -9.03 10.61
N SER A 32 5.17 -10.15 11.04
CA SER A 32 5.33 -10.45 12.47
C SER A 32 6.27 -9.46 13.13
N TYR A 33 7.38 -9.11 12.47
CA TYR A 33 8.30 -8.08 12.93
C TYR A 33 7.60 -6.74 13.16
N PHE A 34 6.87 -6.25 12.15
CA PHE A 34 6.14 -4.99 12.27
C PHE A 34 5.07 -5.05 13.37
N THR A 35 4.39 -6.19 13.54
CA THR A 35 3.41 -6.37 14.63
C THR A 35 4.07 -6.32 16.01
N LEU A 36 5.23 -6.97 16.18
CA LEU A 36 6.00 -6.92 17.43
C LEU A 36 6.50 -5.50 17.73
N PHE A 37 6.91 -4.76 16.70
CA PHE A 37 7.28 -3.35 16.84
C PHE A 37 6.09 -2.50 17.34
N VAL A 38 4.88 -2.70 16.79
CA VAL A 38 3.69 -2.00 17.32
C VAL A 38 3.40 -2.37 18.77
N ALA A 39 3.57 -3.64 19.15
CA ALA A 39 3.41 -4.06 20.54
C ALA A 39 4.43 -3.38 21.47
N SER A 40 5.68 -3.24 21.01
CA SER A 40 6.73 -2.50 21.72
C SER A 40 6.36 -1.02 21.92
N LEU A 41 5.79 -0.35 20.92
CA LEU A 41 5.30 1.03 21.07
C LEU A 41 4.18 1.15 22.11
N ILE A 42 3.25 0.18 22.16
CA ILE A 42 2.16 0.16 23.14
C ILE A 42 2.71 -0.02 24.56
N ILE A 43 3.71 -0.90 24.74
CA ILE A 43 4.38 -1.11 26.03
C ILE A 43 5.05 0.19 26.49
N GLU A 44 5.82 0.83 25.60
CA GLU A 44 6.50 2.08 25.93
C GLU A 44 5.52 3.20 26.26
N LEU A 45 4.41 3.30 25.52
CA LEU A 45 3.35 4.26 25.81
C LEU A 45 2.75 4.05 27.21
N ALA A 46 2.57 2.79 27.63
CA ALA A 46 2.09 2.46 28.98
C ALA A 46 3.09 2.86 30.08
N ILE A 47 4.39 2.73 29.82
CA ILE A 47 5.45 3.13 30.76
C ILE A 47 5.52 4.65 30.90
N VAL A 48 5.48 5.36 29.78
CA VAL A 48 5.69 6.82 29.73
C VAL A 48 4.42 7.62 30.10
N TRP A 49 3.24 6.97 30.12
CA TRP A 49 1.93 7.58 30.39
C TRP A 49 1.92 8.53 31.60
N ASN A 50 2.59 8.14 32.70
CA ASN A 50 2.61 8.90 33.95
C ASN A 50 3.85 9.80 34.13
N GLN A 51 4.79 9.78 33.18
CA GLN A 51 6.09 10.44 33.35
C GLN A 51 6.20 11.76 32.59
N ASN A 52 5.80 11.79 31.32
CA ASN A 52 6.01 12.95 30.45
C ASN A 52 4.92 13.06 29.39
N ILE A 53 4.01 14.02 29.56
CA ILE A 53 2.89 14.26 28.65
C ILE A 53 3.34 14.52 27.20
N GLY A 54 4.46 15.23 27.00
CA GLY A 54 4.99 15.51 25.67
C GLY A 54 5.37 14.24 24.91
N LYS A 55 6.11 13.34 25.57
CA LYS A 55 6.50 12.04 24.99
C LYS A 55 5.29 11.14 24.75
N VAL A 56 4.27 11.23 25.61
CA VAL A 56 3.01 10.48 25.42
C VAL A 56 2.34 10.87 24.11
N PHE A 57 2.22 12.17 23.80
CA PHE A 57 1.56 12.61 22.56
C PHE A 57 2.31 12.16 21.30
N GLU A 58 3.63 12.24 21.31
CA GLU A 58 4.47 11.78 20.20
C GLU A 58 4.31 10.27 19.96
N ASN A 59 4.45 9.47 21.02
CA ASN A 59 4.31 8.01 20.94
C ASN A 59 2.90 7.57 20.57
N LEU A 60 1.88 8.26 21.07
CA LEU A 60 0.49 7.98 20.75
C LEU A 60 0.20 8.22 19.27
N GLY A 61 0.72 9.31 18.69
CA GLY A 61 0.58 9.60 17.26
C GLY A 61 1.16 8.50 16.37
N ILE A 62 2.39 8.07 16.68
CA ILE A 62 3.08 6.99 15.94
C ILE A 62 2.33 5.66 16.12
N THR A 63 1.90 5.36 17.35
CA THR A 63 1.16 4.12 17.66
C THR A 63 -0.15 4.03 16.88
N ILE A 64 -0.95 5.11 16.88
CA ILE A 64 -2.20 5.17 16.11
C ILE A 64 -1.91 4.99 14.61
N PHE A 65 -0.89 5.67 14.09
CA PHE A 65 -0.50 5.53 12.68
C PHE A 65 -0.15 4.06 12.34
N CYS A 66 0.67 3.42 13.16
CA CYS A 66 1.06 2.02 12.96
C CYS A 66 -0.13 1.04 13.08
N LEU A 67 -1.08 1.29 13.98
CA LEU A 67 -2.32 0.51 14.10
C LEU A 67 -3.20 0.64 12.85
N VAL A 68 -3.40 1.87 12.36
CA VAL A 68 -4.11 2.12 11.09
C VAL A 68 -3.43 1.38 9.95
N MET A 69 -2.10 1.33 9.93
CA MET A 69 -1.36 0.58 8.93
C MET A 69 -1.60 -0.92 9.00
N LEU A 70 -1.60 -1.52 10.19
CA LEU A 70 -1.96 -2.93 10.38
C LEU A 70 -3.39 -3.21 9.88
N MET A 71 -4.35 -2.33 10.18
CA MET A 71 -5.73 -2.44 9.68
C MET A 71 -5.78 -2.39 8.15
N LYS A 72 -5.09 -1.42 7.52
CA LYS A 72 -5.03 -1.30 6.05
C LYS A 72 -4.45 -2.56 5.40
N ILE A 73 -3.40 -3.15 5.97
CA ILE A 73 -2.81 -4.40 5.46
C ILE A 73 -3.83 -5.54 5.52
N ARG A 74 -4.57 -5.65 6.63
CA ARG A 74 -5.63 -6.66 6.78
C ARG A 74 -6.76 -6.47 5.78
N ILE A 75 -7.21 -5.23 5.56
CA ILE A 75 -8.24 -4.90 4.55
C ILE A 75 -7.75 -5.28 3.15
N CYS A 76 -6.51 -4.95 2.81
CA CYS A 76 -5.92 -5.32 1.51
C CYS A 76 -5.92 -6.85 1.30
N GLN A 77 -5.71 -7.62 2.37
CA GLN A 77 -5.72 -9.09 2.33
C GLN A 77 -7.11 -9.73 2.41
N SER A 78 -8.19 -8.93 2.46
CA SER A 78 -9.55 -9.46 2.51
C SER A 78 -9.96 -10.12 1.18
N ASP A 79 -10.81 -11.14 1.27
CA ASP A 79 -11.26 -11.89 0.09
C ASP A 79 -11.97 -11.00 -0.93
N GLY A 80 -12.76 -10.01 -0.48
CA GLY A 80 -13.42 -9.05 -1.37
C GLY A 80 -12.42 -8.26 -2.22
N ILE A 81 -11.37 -7.73 -1.59
CA ILE A 81 -10.32 -6.99 -2.30
C ILE A 81 -9.51 -7.92 -3.22
N ILE A 82 -9.20 -9.14 -2.78
CA ILE A 82 -8.51 -10.13 -3.62
C ILE A 82 -9.35 -10.48 -4.86
N ASN A 83 -10.65 -10.69 -4.70
CA ASN A 83 -11.57 -10.99 -5.80
C ASN A 83 -11.65 -9.83 -6.79
N LEU A 84 -11.69 -8.59 -6.29
CA LEU A 84 -11.67 -7.38 -7.12
C LEU A 84 -10.39 -7.30 -7.95
N VAL A 85 -9.22 -7.57 -7.35
CA VAL A 85 -7.93 -7.60 -8.07
C VAL A 85 -7.92 -8.71 -9.13
N GLN A 86 -8.47 -9.89 -8.83
CA GLN A 86 -8.58 -10.96 -9.82
C GLN A 86 -9.51 -10.58 -10.98
N SER A 87 -10.62 -9.90 -10.69
CA SER A 87 -11.53 -9.35 -11.70
C SER A 87 -10.82 -8.33 -12.58
N LEU A 88 -10.03 -7.43 -11.98
CA LEU A 88 -9.19 -6.46 -12.69
C LEU A 88 -8.20 -7.14 -13.63
N ILE A 89 -7.49 -8.18 -13.18
CA ILE A 89 -6.53 -8.92 -14.02
C ILE A 89 -7.24 -9.62 -15.19
N LYS A 90 -8.41 -10.22 -14.96
CA LYS A 90 -9.21 -10.84 -16.02
C LYS A 90 -9.68 -9.80 -17.04
N PHE A 91 -10.15 -8.66 -16.55
CA PHE A 91 -10.61 -7.57 -17.39
C PHE A 91 -9.47 -6.95 -18.23
N GLU A 92 -8.30 -6.73 -17.63
CA GLU A 92 -7.11 -6.25 -18.34
C GLU A 92 -6.76 -7.19 -19.51
N LYS A 93 -6.77 -8.51 -19.30
CA LYS A 93 -6.58 -9.49 -20.37
C LYS A 93 -7.62 -9.34 -21.47
N SER A 94 -8.90 -9.21 -21.11
CA SER A 94 -9.98 -9.04 -22.10
C SER A 94 -9.81 -7.78 -22.96
N ILE A 95 -9.34 -6.67 -22.38
CA ILE A 95 -9.05 -5.44 -23.13
C ILE A 95 -7.90 -5.67 -24.11
N ILE A 96 -6.82 -6.34 -23.67
CA ILE A 96 -5.65 -6.59 -24.50
C ILE A 96 -6.05 -7.42 -25.74
N GLU A 97 -6.90 -8.42 -25.53
CA GLU A 97 -7.43 -9.33 -26.57
C GLU A 97 -8.46 -8.66 -27.50
N THR A 98 -9.12 -7.57 -27.09
CA THR A 98 -10.17 -6.91 -27.88
C THR A 98 -9.58 -6.01 -28.99
N ASP A 99 -10.14 -6.02 -30.20
CA ASP A 99 -9.66 -5.17 -31.33
C ASP A 99 -10.11 -3.70 -31.27
N ASP A 100 -10.99 -3.35 -30.35
CA ASP A 100 -11.48 -1.97 -30.18
C ASP A 100 -10.37 -1.01 -29.70
N LYS A 101 -9.90 -0.19 -30.65
CA LYS A 101 -8.88 0.83 -30.44
C LYS A 101 -9.34 1.93 -29.48
N GLU A 102 -10.64 2.24 -29.41
CA GLU A 102 -11.15 3.32 -28.56
C GLU A 102 -11.11 2.91 -27.09
N THR A 103 -11.61 1.72 -26.77
CA THR A 103 -11.52 1.12 -25.43
C THR A 103 -10.06 0.97 -24.98
N LYS A 104 -9.17 0.45 -25.86
CA LYS A 104 -7.73 0.34 -25.58
C LYS A 104 -7.10 1.70 -25.26
N LYS A 105 -7.46 2.75 -26.00
CA LYS A 105 -6.94 4.11 -25.77
C LYS A 105 -7.37 4.67 -24.41
N ILE A 106 -8.65 4.49 -24.02
CA ILE A 106 -9.16 4.92 -22.72
C ILE A 106 -8.41 4.20 -21.59
N TYR A 107 -8.25 2.89 -21.70
CA TYR A 107 -7.54 2.09 -20.70
C TYR A 107 -6.08 2.54 -20.56
N ASN A 108 -5.34 2.65 -21.68
CA ASN A 108 -3.94 3.07 -21.67
C ASN A 108 -3.75 4.45 -21.02
N ASN A 109 -4.65 5.40 -21.27
CA ASN A 109 -4.58 6.71 -20.63
C ASN A 109 -4.71 6.62 -19.10
N HIS A 110 -5.62 5.80 -18.58
CA HIS A 110 -5.78 5.60 -17.14
C HIS A 110 -4.61 4.80 -16.53
N ALA A 111 -4.05 3.83 -17.25
CA ALA A 111 -2.87 3.08 -16.82
C ALA A 111 -1.63 3.99 -16.73
N ILE A 112 -1.38 4.84 -17.73
CA ILE A 112 -0.29 5.82 -17.72
C ILE A 112 -0.47 6.82 -16.57
N TYR A 113 -1.70 7.31 -16.37
CA TYR A 113 -2.01 8.22 -15.26
C TYR A 113 -1.74 7.55 -13.90
N THR A 114 -2.20 6.32 -13.70
CA THR A 114 -1.94 5.53 -12.49
C THR A 114 -0.44 5.36 -12.25
N HIS A 115 0.34 5.04 -13.28
CA HIS A 115 1.79 4.91 -13.16
C HIS A 115 2.48 6.21 -12.73
N ARG A 116 2.03 7.36 -13.24
CA ARG A 116 2.55 8.68 -12.84
C ARG A 116 2.23 8.99 -11.37
N ILE A 117 1.00 8.75 -10.94
CA ILE A 117 0.60 8.94 -9.54
C ILE A 117 1.40 8.02 -8.62
N ASN A 118 1.60 6.75 -9.01
CA ASN A 118 2.37 5.80 -8.21
C ASN A 118 3.82 6.27 -8.02
N LYS A 119 4.48 6.73 -9.09
CA LYS A 119 5.82 7.31 -9.00
C LYS A 119 5.85 8.52 -8.06
N LEU A 120 4.87 9.41 -8.16
CA LEU A 120 4.78 10.60 -7.31
C LEU A 120 4.61 10.24 -5.83
N VAL A 121 3.71 9.31 -5.50
CA VAL A 121 3.48 8.84 -4.12
C VAL A 121 4.75 8.20 -3.54
N ILE A 122 5.46 7.38 -4.32
CA ILE A 122 6.74 6.78 -3.91
C ILE A 122 7.76 7.89 -3.65
N CYS A 123 7.91 8.84 -4.58
CA CYS A 123 8.89 9.91 -4.48
C CYS A 123 8.65 10.78 -3.24
N ILE A 124 7.39 11.14 -2.96
CA ILE A 124 7.03 11.92 -1.77
C ILE A 124 7.28 11.10 -0.49
N THR A 125 6.87 9.83 -0.46
CA THR A 125 6.98 9.02 0.76
C THR A 125 8.44 8.82 1.16
N TYR A 126 9.30 8.41 0.24
CA TYR A 126 10.71 8.16 0.55
C TYR A 126 11.56 9.42 0.55
N GLY A 127 11.30 10.35 -0.37
CA GLY A 127 12.10 11.56 -0.52
C GLY A 127 11.80 12.63 0.52
N CYS A 128 10.52 12.82 0.90
CA CYS A 128 10.13 13.87 1.84
C CYS A 128 9.99 13.40 3.29
N VAL A 129 9.69 12.12 3.53
CA VAL A 129 9.42 11.60 4.88
C VAL A 129 10.46 10.58 5.31
N GLY A 130 10.64 9.50 4.54
CA GLY A 130 11.49 8.37 4.93
C GLY A 130 12.97 8.73 5.09
N ALA A 131 13.60 9.24 4.03
CA ALA A 131 15.03 9.57 4.07
C ALA A 131 15.34 10.73 5.03
N PRO A 132 14.57 11.83 5.06
CA PRO A 132 14.83 12.92 6.02
C PRO A 132 14.72 12.47 7.47
N LEU A 133 13.77 11.59 7.82
CA LEU A 133 13.65 11.05 9.19
C LEU A 133 14.94 10.33 9.62
N VAL A 134 15.44 9.41 8.80
CA VAL A 134 16.66 8.65 9.12
C VAL A 134 17.88 9.57 9.18
N ILE A 135 18.03 10.48 8.21
CA ILE A 135 19.17 11.39 8.13
C ILE A 135 19.16 12.37 9.32
N PHE A 136 18.00 12.92 9.68
CA PHE A 136 17.87 13.85 10.79
C PHE A 136 18.29 13.22 12.13
N HIS A 137 17.80 12.00 12.43
CA HIS A 137 18.18 11.30 13.65
C HIS A 137 19.66 10.90 13.66
N LEU A 138 20.23 10.53 12.52
CA LEU A 138 21.66 10.24 12.42
C LEU A 138 22.52 11.49 12.65
N ILE A 139 22.13 12.65 12.09
CA ILE A 139 22.82 13.92 12.33
C ILE A 139 22.73 14.31 13.79
N ASN A 140 21.55 14.21 14.41
CA ASN A 140 21.37 14.50 15.83
C ASN A 140 22.23 13.59 16.71
N TYR A 141 22.32 12.30 16.39
CA TYR A 141 23.21 11.38 17.09
C TYR A 141 24.67 11.84 17.01
N ILE A 142 25.17 12.18 15.82
CA ILE A 142 26.55 12.66 15.64
C ILE A 142 26.79 13.96 16.42
N GLN A 143 25.83 14.88 16.43
CA GLN A 143 25.92 16.14 17.18
C GLN A 143 25.98 15.89 18.69
N VAL A 144 25.11 15.02 19.21
CA VAL A 144 25.07 14.65 20.62
C VAL A 144 26.36 13.93 21.03
N GLU A 145 26.84 12.98 20.24
CA GLU A 145 28.11 12.28 20.51
C GLU A 145 29.31 13.25 20.52
N ASN A 146 29.34 14.23 19.62
CA ASN A 146 30.40 15.24 19.60
C ASN A 146 30.34 16.18 20.81
N MET A 147 29.15 16.56 21.28
CA MET A 147 29.00 17.38 22.49
C MET A 147 29.47 16.63 23.75
N TYR A 148 29.19 15.33 23.87
CA TYR A 148 29.61 14.53 25.02
C TYR A 148 31.11 14.21 25.06
N LYS A 149 31.83 14.31 23.95
CA LYS A 149 33.31 14.19 23.97
C LYS A 149 33.97 15.34 24.74
N ASP A 150 33.28 16.47 24.84
CA ASP A 150 33.79 17.69 25.47
C ASP A 150 33.21 17.94 26.87
N ASP A 151 32.20 17.16 27.31
CA ASP A 151 31.51 17.38 28.59
C ASP A 151 32.06 16.48 29.72
N VAL A 152 32.61 17.13 30.75
CA VAL A 152 33.25 16.50 31.92
C VAL A 152 32.21 16.09 32.99
N ASN A 153 30.97 16.58 32.89
CA ASN A 153 29.94 16.44 33.94
C ASN A 153 29.10 15.14 33.89
N GLY A 154 29.39 14.21 32.98
CA GLY A 154 28.91 12.82 33.06
C GLY A 154 27.39 12.60 33.06
N THR A 155 26.59 13.60 32.72
CA THR A 155 25.13 13.45 32.64
C THR A 155 24.76 12.98 31.24
N HIS A 156 24.70 11.66 31.05
CA HIS A 156 24.35 11.07 29.75
C HIS A 156 22.84 11.20 29.48
N GLU A 157 22.44 12.09 28.58
CA GLU A 157 21.11 12.01 27.98
C GLU A 157 20.99 10.76 27.11
N LYS A 158 19.78 10.19 27.04
CA LYS A 158 19.48 9.01 26.21
C LYS A 158 19.79 9.28 24.75
N ALA A 159 20.38 8.30 24.07
CA ALA A 159 20.74 8.45 22.67
C ALA A 159 19.48 8.67 21.79
N PRO A 160 19.50 9.62 20.84
CA PRO A 160 18.33 9.93 20.03
C PRO A 160 18.01 8.77 19.08
N LEU A 161 16.88 8.11 19.31
CA LEU A 161 16.32 7.08 18.42
C LEU A 161 15.22 7.67 17.53
N PRO A 162 14.98 7.10 16.34
CA PRO A 162 13.89 7.53 15.45
C PRO A 162 12.50 7.38 16.07
N TYR A 163 12.33 6.40 16.94
CA TYR A 163 11.10 6.16 17.69
C TYR A 163 11.42 5.92 19.15
N VAL A 164 10.52 6.33 20.05
CA VAL A 164 10.61 5.95 21.46
C VAL A 164 9.85 4.62 21.61
N SER A 165 10.58 3.53 21.42
CA SER A 165 10.07 2.15 21.47
C SER A 165 10.73 1.38 22.62
N TRP A 166 10.01 0.37 23.15
CA TRP A 166 10.53 -0.48 24.23
C TRP A 166 11.37 -1.61 23.67
N PHE A 167 12.60 -1.79 24.17
CA PHE A 167 13.47 -2.90 23.81
C PHE A 167 13.74 -3.82 25.00
N PRO A 168 13.90 -5.14 24.78
CA PRO A 168 14.28 -6.08 25.84
C PRO A 168 15.79 -6.03 26.19
N PHE A 169 16.50 -5.02 25.69
CA PHE A 169 17.92 -4.76 25.94
C PHE A 169 18.12 -3.26 26.11
N ASP A 170 19.27 -2.88 26.67
CA ASP A 170 19.62 -1.47 26.87
C ASP A 170 19.95 -0.79 25.51
N PRO A 171 19.10 0.15 25.03
CA PRO A 171 19.30 0.81 23.74
C PRO A 171 20.52 1.74 23.76
N ASP A 172 20.92 2.27 24.91
CA ASP A 172 22.07 3.18 25.00
C ASP A 172 23.38 2.40 24.83
N LYS A 173 23.46 1.19 25.39
CA LYS A 173 24.62 0.29 25.21
C LYS A 173 24.71 -0.30 23.80
N HIS A 174 23.57 -0.52 23.15
CA HIS A 174 23.47 -1.17 21.85
C HIS A 174 22.82 -0.27 20.79
N TYR A 175 23.22 1.00 20.75
CA TYR A 175 22.59 2.04 19.94
C TYR A 175 22.42 1.67 18.46
N PHE A 176 23.48 1.22 17.78
CA PHE A 176 23.39 0.87 16.35
C PHE A 176 22.41 -0.26 16.05
N ILE A 177 22.20 -1.18 17.00
CA ILE A 177 21.23 -2.26 16.86
C ILE A 177 19.82 -1.70 17.01
N ALA A 178 19.57 -0.90 18.06
CA ALA A 178 18.27 -0.24 18.27
C ALA A 178 17.91 0.68 17.08
N PHE A 179 18.85 1.52 16.66
CA PHE A 179 18.70 2.42 15.52
C PHE A 179 18.41 1.66 14.22
N GLY A 180 19.10 0.54 13.98
CA GLY A 180 18.85 -0.31 12.81
C GLY A 180 17.46 -0.93 12.80
N LEU A 181 16.98 -1.40 13.97
CA LEU A 181 15.63 -1.94 14.12
C LEU A 181 14.55 -0.87 13.92
N ASP A 182 14.70 0.30 14.53
CA ASP A 182 13.76 1.41 14.34
C ASP A 182 13.78 1.92 12.91
N THR A 183 14.95 2.00 12.27
CA THR A 183 15.07 2.37 10.85
C THR A 183 14.37 1.35 9.95
N LEU A 184 14.52 0.06 10.24
CA LEU A 184 13.80 -0.99 9.52
C LEU A 184 12.29 -0.87 9.73
N ALA A 185 11.84 -0.57 10.96
CA ALA A 185 10.43 -0.35 11.26
C ALA A 185 9.87 0.90 10.54
N ALA A 186 10.63 2.00 10.50
CA ALA A 186 10.29 3.22 9.77
C ALA A 186 10.15 2.96 8.28
N PHE A 187 11.11 2.22 7.72
CA PHE A 187 11.11 1.80 6.32
C PHE A 187 9.89 0.94 6.00
N LEU A 188 9.58 -0.06 6.83
CA LEU A 188 8.40 -0.91 6.67
C LEU A 188 7.10 -0.12 6.81
N GLY A 189 6.98 0.76 7.80
CA GLY A 189 5.81 1.62 7.99
C GLY A 189 5.54 2.51 6.78
N SER A 190 6.59 3.14 6.26
CA SER A 190 6.53 3.98 5.06
C SER A 190 6.23 3.17 3.80
N THR A 191 6.83 1.99 3.67
CA THR A 191 6.56 1.06 2.56
C THR A 191 5.09 0.62 2.59
N TYR A 192 4.59 0.17 3.73
CA TYR A 192 3.21 -0.26 3.86
C TYR A 192 2.23 0.88 3.59
N ASN A 193 2.51 2.09 4.09
CA ASN A 193 1.65 3.24 3.85
C ASN A 193 1.59 3.60 2.36
N SER A 194 2.74 3.76 1.70
CA SER A 194 2.79 4.08 0.27
C SER A 194 2.14 3.01 -0.58
N VAL A 195 2.46 1.73 -0.32
CA VAL A 195 1.96 0.59 -1.08
C VAL A 195 0.44 0.46 -0.95
N THR A 196 -0.12 0.61 0.25
CA THR A 196 -1.58 0.55 0.44
C THR A 196 -2.29 1.75 -0.18
N GLN A 197 -1.74 2.96 -0.07
CA GLN A 197 -2.30 4.15 -0.74
C GLN A 197 -2.30 3.99 -2.26
N ILE A 198 -1.17 3.58 -2.85
CA ILE A 198 -1.05 3.30 -4.29
C ILE A 198 -2.07 2.25 -4.73
N PHE A 199 -2.24 1.21 -3.92
CA PHE A 199 -3.20 0.17 -4.20
C PHE A 199 -4.63 0.72 -4.26
N PHE A 200 -5.08 1.46 -3.25
CA PHE A 200 -6.43 2.06 -3.26
C PHE A 200 -6.61 3.08 -4.39
N PHE A 201 -5.60 3.90 -4.70
CA PHE A 201 -5.66 4.80 -5.85
C PHE A 201 -5.79 4.05 -7.18
N ALA A 202 -5.03 2.97 -7.36
CA ALA A 202 -5.11 2.14 -8.56
C ALA A 202 -6.51 1.51 -8.70
N LEU A 203 -7.10 1.02 -7.60
CA LEU A 203 -8.47 0.50 -7.61
C LEU A 203 -9.51 1.57 -7.98
N MET A 204 -9.42 2.76 -7.40
CA MET A 204 -10.35 3.86 -7.72
C MET A 204 -10.23 4.29 -9.19
N ILE A 205 -9.00 4.48 -9.69
CA ILE A 205 -8.77 4.84 -11.10
C ILE A 205 -9.29 3.75 -12.03
N TYR A 206 -9.13 2.47 -11.64
CA TYR A 206 -9.69 1.35 -12.38
C TYR A 206 -11.22 1.40 -12.46
N VAL A 207 -11.92 1.61 -11.33
CA VAL A 207 -13.38 1.73 -11.30
C VAL A 207 -13.85 2.89 -12.17
N ILE A 208 -13.19 4.05 -12.07
CA ILE A 208 -13.48 5.22 -12.92
C ILE A 208 -13.27 4.88 -14.41
N GLY A 209 -12.21 4.15 -14.74
CA GLY A 209 -11.94 3.69 -16.10
C GLY A 209 -13.04 2.79 -16.63
N ARG A 210 -13.47 1.79 -15.84
CA ARG A 210 -14.58 0.87 -16.15
C ARG A 210 -15.87 1.63 -16.42
N LEU A 211 -16.23 2.59 -15.56
CA LEU A 211 -17.43 3.42 -15.73
C LEU A 211 -17.37 4.27 -16.99
N LYS A 212 -16.22 4.86 -17.33
CA LYS A 212 -16.06 5.61 -18.59
C LYS A 212 -16.18 4.75 -19.84
N MET A 213 -15.64 3.52 -19.81
CA MET A 213 -15.80 2.58 -20.91
C MET A 213 -17.27 2.15 -21.07
N LEU A 214 -17.96 1.92 -19.95
CA LEU A 214 -19.39 1.63 -19.96
C LEU A 214 -20.21 2.80 -20.51
N GLN A 215 -19.90 4.03 -20.11
CA GLN A 215 -20.53 5.24 -20.65
C GLN A 215 -20.33 5.38 -22.16
N LEU A 216 -19.13 5.04 -22.67
CA LEU A 216 -18.86 5.03 -24.11
C LEU A 216 -19.74 4.01 -24.83
N ARG A 217 -19.88 2.79 -24.28
CA ARG A 217 -20.76 1.75 -24.82
C ARG A 217 -22.23 2.17 -24.82
N PHE A 218 -22.71 2.81 -23.75
CA PHE A 218 -24.06 3.38 -23.70
C PHE A 218 -24.27 4.47 -24.74
N ARG A 219 -23.31 5.39 -24.89
CA ARG A 219 -23.41 6.47 -25.89
C ARG A 219 -23.48 5.94 -27.32
N ASN A 220 -22.77 4.84 -27.58
CA ASN A 220 -22.68 4.21 -28.89
C ASN A 220 -23.55 2.94 -28.99
N VAL A 221 -24.64 2.85 -28.21
CA VAL A 221 -25.48 1.63 -28.08
C VAL A 221 -25.87 1.06 -29.44
N HIS A 222 -26.19 1.92 -30.40
CA HIS A 222 -26.66 1.53 -31.73
C HIS A 222 -25.55 0.92 -32.58
N SER A 223 -24.33 1.47 -32.50
CA SER A 223 -23.14 0.91 -33.18
C SER A 223 -22.74 -0.43 -32.57
N TYR A 224 -22.87 -0.57 -31.24
CA TYR A 224 -22.59 -1.82 -30.55
C TYR A 224 -23.65 -2.89 -30.80
N SER A 225 -24.95 -2.54 -30.83
CA SER A 225 -26.00 -3.50 -31.16
C SER A 225 -25.86 -3.99 -32.61
N LYS A 226 -25.46 -3.12 -33.54
CA LYS A 226 -25.25 -3.48 -34.95
C LYS A 226 -24.09 -4.47 -35.16
N ASN A 227 -23.00 -4.33 -34.39
CA ASN A 227 -21.89 -5.29 -34.43
C ASN A 227 -22.28 -6.67 -33.88
N ILE A 228 -23.28 -6.74 -32.98
CA ILE A 228 -23.83 -7.99 -32.46
C ILE A 228 -24.88 -8.58 -33.42
N SER A 229 -25.68 -7.73 -34.09
CA SER A 229 -26.75 -8.15 -35.01
C SER A 229 -26.27 -8.74 -36.34
N CYS A 230 -25.00 -8.55 -36.71
CA CYS A 230 -24.38 -9.31 -37.82
C CYS A 230 -24.42 -10.85 -37.60
N ASN A 231 -24.77 -11.33 -36.40
CA ASN A 231 -24.95 -12.75 -36.08
C ASN A 231 -26.41 -13.18 -35.79
N VAL A 232 -27.40 -12.28 -35.71
CA VAL A 232 -28.78 -12.63 -35.30
C VAL A 232 -29.83 -11.79 -36.04
N ASN A 233 -30.73 -12.45 -36.79
CA ASN A 233 -31.74 -11.89 -37.71
C ASN A 233 -32.93 -11.12 -37.06
N SER A 234 -32.79 -10.54 -35.86
CA SER A 234 -33.91 -9.85 -35.20
C SER A 234 -33.46 -8.61 -34.42
N ASP A 235 -33.42 -7.46 -35.11
CA ASP A 235 -32.95 -6.17 -34.58
C ASP A 235 -33.80 -5.63 -33.41
N ASP A 236 -35.11 -5.91 -33.34
CA ASP A 236 -36.03 -5.28 -32.38
C ASP A 236 -35.88 -5.74 -30.92
N LYS A 237 -35.31 -6.92 -30.66
CA LYS A 237 -35.06 -7.42 -29.28
C LYS A 237 -33.64 -7.14 -28.79
N LEU A 238 -32.75 -6.72 -29.69
CA LEU A 238 -31.31 -6.71 -29.47
C LEU A 238 -30.84 -5.50 -28.65
N ILE A 239 -31.49 -4.34 -28.85
CA ILE A 239 -31.23 -3.11 -28.10
C ILE A 239 -31.60 -3.24 -26.61
N PRO A 240 -32.82 -3.69 -26.22
CA PRO A 240 -33.16 -3.84 -24.81
C PRO A 240 -32.33 -4.91 -24.09
N GLU A 241 -31.93 -5.99 -24.77
CA GLU A 241 -31.00 -6.99 -24.23
C GLU A 241 -29.59 -6.43 -24.00
N THR A 242 -29.08 -5.64 -24.96
CA THR A 242 -27.78 -4.96 -24.83
C THR A 242 -27.81 -3.96 -23.67
N LEU A 243 -28.90 -3.19 -23.52
CA LEU A 243 -29.09 -2.26 -22.42
C LEU A 243 -29.14 -2.98 -21.06
N ARG A 244 -29.87 -4.11 -20.99
CA ARG A 244 -29.91 -4.96 -19.80
C ARG A 244 -28.52 -5.46 -19.42
N ASN A 245 -27.73 -5.90 -20.39
CA ASN A 245 -26.36 -6.36 -20.15
C ASN A 245 -25.46 -5.23 -19.62
N PHE A 246 -25.63 -4.00 -20.09
CA PHE A 246 -24.89 -2.85 -19.56
C PHE A 246 -25.32 -2.46 -18.14
N ILE A 247 -26.60 -2.60 -17.80
CA ILE A 247 -27.10 -2.41 -16.42
C ILE A 247 -26.53 -3.48 -15.49
N LEU A 248 -26.49 -4.74 -15.94
CA LEU A 248 -25.86 -5.83 -15.18
C LEU A 248 -24.36 -5.61 -15.02
N GLU A 249 -23.67 -5.13 -16.06
CA GLU A 249 -22.24 -4.77 -15.99
C GLU A 249 -22.02 -3.62 -15.00
N HIS A 250 -22.88 -2.59 -14.99
CA HIS A 250 -22.83 -1.52 -14.00
C HIS A 250 -22.98 -2.03 -12.56
N ASN A 251 -24.00 -2.86 -12.30
CA ASN A 251 -24.23 -3.43 -10.97
C ASN A 251 -23.05 -4.28 -10.51
N SER A 252 -22.44 -5.07 -11.42
CA SER A 252 -21.25 -5.87 -11.12
C SER A 252 -19.97 -5.06 -10.85
N ILE A 253 -19.95 -3.76 -11.20
CA ILE A 253 -18.84 -2.86 -10.87
C ILE A 253 -19.03 -2.28 -9.45
N ILE A 254 -20.28 -2.22 -8.97
CA ILE A 254 -20.65 -1.60 -7.68
C ILE A 254 -20.70 -2.62 -6.54
N GLU A 255 -21.20 -3.84 -6.82
CA GLU A 255 -21.24 -4.98 -5.88
C GLU A 255 -19.89 -5.68 -5.74
#